data_AF-A0A952HWX2-F1
#
_entry.id   AF-A0A952HWX2-F1
#
_cell.length_a   1.000
_cell.length_b   1.000
_cell.length_c   1.000
_cell.angle_alpha   90.00
_cell.angle_beta   90.00
_cell.angle_gamma   90.00
#
_symmetry.space_group_name_H-M   'P 1'
#
loop_
_entity.id
_entity.type
_entity.pdbx_description
1 polymer ?
#
loop_
_entity_poly.entity_id
_entity_poly.type
_entity_poly.pdbx_seq_one_letter_code
_entity_poly.pdbx_strand_id
1 'polypeptide(L)'
;MIEKINYPTRLLKVESRKQFDDFQLKLFESDTEHIKEINRSIDRVLSLHKKGEDKYSIELPDYFKDKLKNEELKTKVTSELTGYELRALTAVVGMAQMAKSSNFLYYQEDDHHAKFEFELGMLYKLMGINSSTYNKKSREQVKDALASLHYKEFMVPVTGEKDNRKKVGFKIVRLVQFIEAYKFLDQKEETTFLVQVDSCFFDYKSEKKQNTYFLLPGDINQKLRKAQKGRPNVSIELFVKHLYQAQHCSKNSKIEYYYNTLIQVMNLDRYKKNSHYSRIKKTIENAFRVAVEIGLVTKIDIVPGKYGNKKYVIQFSN
;
A
#
# COMPACT_ATOMS: atom_id res chain seq x y z
N MET A 1 -4.78 -0.89 -23.37
CA MET A 1 -5.02 -0.85 -21.90
C MET A 1 -3.96 -1.75 -21.29
N ILE A 2 -3.33 -1.37 -20.17
CA ILE A 2 -2.34 -2.26 -19.54
C ILE A 2 -3.03 -3.54 -19.09
N GLU A 3 -2.60 -4.70 -19.61
CA GLU A 3 -3.15 -6.01 -19.21
C GLU A 3 -2.61 -6.45 -17.85
N LYS A 4 -1.34 -6.15 -17.56
CA LYS A 4 -0.67 -6.48 -16.30
C LYS A 4 0.18 -5.32 -15.78
N ILE A 5 0.11 -5.07 -14.48
CA ILE A 5 0.89 -4.06 -13.77
C ILE A 5 2.07 -4.76 -13.08
N ASN A 6 3.29 -4.27 -13.31
CA ASN A 6 4.49 -4.70 -12.56
C ASN A 6 4.49 -4.06 -11.17
N TYR A 7 3.90 -4.73 -10.17
CA TYR A 7 3.74 -4.18 -8.84
C TYR A 7 5.01 -4.30 -8.00
N PRO A 8 5.53 -3.21 -7.41
CA PRO A 8 6.73 -3.28 -6.59
C PRO A 8 6.50 -4.02 -5.27
N THR A 9 7.34 -5.01 -4.98
CA THR A 9 7.36 -5.71 -3.67
C THR A 9 7.59 -4.73 -2.52
N ARG A 10 8.42 -3.69 -2.74
CA ARG A 10 8.69 -2.64 -1.74
C ARG A 10 7.43 -1.86 -1.38
N LEU A 11 6.59 -1.52 -2.37
CA LEU A 11 5.32 -0.83 -2.14
C LEU A 11 4.36 -1.70 -1.35
N LEU A 12 4.21 -2.99 -1.72
CA LEU A 12 3.36 -3.92 -0.96
C LEU A 12 3.77 -4.00 0.52
N LYS A 13 5.07 -4.01 0.82
CA LYS A 13 5.57 -4.00 2.21
C LYS A 13 5.17 -2.74 2.96
N VAL A 14 5.22 -1.57 2.32
CA VAL A 14 4.76 -0.30 2.92
C VAL A 14 3.25 -0.35 3.18
N GLU A 15 2.47 -0.79 2.19
CA GLU A 15 1.01 -0.93 2.31
C GLU A 15 0.58 -1.89 3.42
N SER A 16 1.35 -2.96 3.64
CA SER A 16 1.06 -3.98 4.64
C SER A 16 1.69 -3.71 6.00
N ARG A 17 2.45 -2.62 6.15
CA ARG A 17 3.28 -2.32 7.34
C ARG A 17 4.28 -3.42 7.70
N LYS A 18 4.84 -4.09 6.69
CA LYS A 18 5.82 -5.18 6.82
C LYS A 18 7.18 -4.82 6.22
N GLN A 19 7.49 -3.53 6.15
CA GLN A 19 8.81 -3.07 5.71
C GLN A 19 9.94 -3.43 6.68
N PHE A 20 9.64 -3.60 7.98
CA PHE A 20 10.60 -3.96 9.02
C PHE A 20 10.08 -5.09 9.90
N ASP A 21 10.99 -5.93 10.39
CA ASP A 21 10.69 -6.90 11.44
C ASP A 21 10.86 -6.28 12.85
N ASP A 22 10.39 -6.99 13.88
CA ASP A 22 10.43 -6.52 15.27
C ASP A 22 11.85 -6.25 15.77
N PHE A 23 12.85 -6.96 15.24
CA PHE A 23 14.25 -6.75 15.62
C PHE A 23 14.78 -5.44 15.04
N GLN A 24 14.53 -5.18 13.76
CA GLN A 24 14.88 -3.93 13.10
C GLN A 24 14.21 -2.73 13.78
N LEU A 25 12.93 -2.85 14.12
CA LEU A 25 12.21 -1.79 14.83
C LEU A 25 12.83 -1.46 16.19
N LYS A 26 13.27 -2.48 16.95
CA LYS A 26 14.01 -2.29 18.22
C LYS A 26 15.39 -1.64 18.01
N LEU A 27 16.10 -2.01 16.95
CA LEU A 27 17.38 -1.39 16.62
C LEU A 27 17.22 0.10 16.30
N PHE A 28 16.17 0.47 15.57
CA PHE A 28 15.89 1.87 15.24
C PHE A 28 15.54 2.71 16.47
N GLU A 29 14.88 2.13 17.46
CA GLU A 29 14.66 2.80 18.75
C GLU A 29 15.96 3.07 19.50
N SER A 30 17.00 2.28 19.29
CA SER A 30 18.29 2.48 19.95
C SER A 30 19.21 3.45 19.18
N ASP A 31 18.84 3.84 17.96
CA ASP A 31 19.61 4.73 17.10
C ASP A 31 19.05 6.15 17.15
N THR A 32 19.84 7.07 17.70
CA THR A 32 19.45 8.47 17.90
C THR A 32 19.05 9.17 16.60
N GLU A 33 19.65 8.83 15.45
CA GLU A 33 19.30 9.47 14.17
C GLU A 33 17.93 9.03 13.68
N HIS A 34 17.57 7.76 13.85
CA HIS A 34 16.24 7.25 13.50
C HIS A 34 15.14 7.84 14.41
N ILE A 35 15.41 7.98 15.71
CA ILE A 35 14.48 8.67 16.62
C ILE A 35 14.30 10.13 16.21
N LYS A 36 15.39 10.83 15.89
CA LYS A 36 15.33 12.22 15.40
C LYS A 36 14.48 12.34 14.15
N GLU A 37 14.62 11.41 13.19
CA GLU A 37 13.81 11.39 11.96
C GLU A 37 12.31 11.26 12.26
N ILE A 38 11.93 10.32 13.15
CA ILE A 38 10.53 10.14 13.57
C ILE A 38 10.01 11.42 14.25
N ASN A 39 10.76 11.97 15.21
CA ASN A 39 10.35 13.17 15.95
C ASN A 39 10.22 14.38 15.02
N ARG A 40 11.16 14.59 14.08
CA ARG A 40 11.07 15.66 13.08
C ARG A 40 9.80 15.55 12.24
N SER A 41 9.43 14.34 11.84
CA SER A 41 8.21 14.11 11.07
C SER A 41 6.95 14.45 11.89
N ILE A 42 6.92 14.03 13.17
CA ILE A 42 5.83 14.35 14.09
C ILE A 42 5.73 15.86 14.31
N ASP A 43 6.85 16.52 14.60
CA ASP A 43 6.92 17.96 14.82
C ASP A 43 6.47 18.74 13.58
N ARG A 44 6.85 18.29 12.37
CA ARG A 44 6.39 18.85 11.10
C ARG A 44 4.87 18.79 10.98
N VAL A 45 4.27 17.63 11.20
CA VAL A 45 2.81 17.46 11.12
C VAL A 45 2.10 18.34 12.17
N LEU A 46 2.56 18.32 13.42
CA LEU A 46 2.00 19.16 14.48
C LEU A 46 2.13 20.66 14.17
N SER A 47 3.24 21.09 13.56
CA SER A 47 3.43 22.48 13.14
C SER A 47 2.49 22.87 12.01
N LEU A 48 2.19 21.96 11.07
CA LEU A 48 1.25 22.22 9.97
C LEU A 48 -0.19 22.32 10.51
N HIS A 49 -0.57 21.47 11.45
CA HIS A 49 -1.88 21.53 12.12
C HIS A 49 -2.07 22.85 12.88
N LYS A 50 -1.03 23.33 13.57
CA LYS A 50 -1.06 24.66 14.21
C LYS A 50 -1.29 25.82 13.23
N LYS A 51 -0.99 25.62 11.94
CA LYS A 51 -1.23 26.59 10.85
C LYS A 51 -2.59 26.37 10.15
N GLY A 52 -3.43 25.45 10.63
CA GLY A 52 -4.72 25.11 10.04
C GLY A 52 -4.67 24.04 8.95
N GLU A 53 -3.52 23.40 8.72
CA GLU A 53 -3.35 22.34 7.73
C GLU A 53 -3.57 20.94 8.35
N ASP A 54 -4.77 20.68 8.88
CA ASP A 54 -5.08 19.48 9.69
C ASP A 54 -5.09 18.15 8.91
N LYS A 55 -4.90 18.20 7.58
CA LYS A 55 -4.94 17.02 6.70
C LYS A 55 -3.66 16.18 6.77
N TYR A 56 -2.55 16.77 7.21
CA TYR A 56 -1.26 16.08 7.19
C TYR A 56 -1.19 14.97 8.23
N SER A 57 -0.60 13.84 7.86
CA SER A 57 -0.48 12.68 8.73
C SER A 57 0.67 11.75 8.34
N ILE A 58 1.02 10.83 9.24
CA ILE A 58 2.07 9.83 9.04
C ILE A 58 1.47 8.42 9.19
N GLU A 59 1.74 7.55 8.22
CA GLU A 59 1.51 6.11 8.32
C GLU A 59 2.70 5.46 9.05
N LEU A 60 2.53 5.23 10.35
CA LEU A 60 3.55 4.58 11.18
C LEU A 60 3.24 3.10 11.42
N PRO A 61 4.27 2.23 11.50
CA PRO A 61 4.13 0.90 12.08
C PRO A 61 3.52 0.97 13.48
N ASP A 62 2.66 0.00 13.78
CA ASP A 62 2.03 -0.15 15.09
C ASP A 62 3.04 -0.07 16.25
N TYR A 63 4.24 -0.63 16.08
CA TYR A 63 5.32 -0.57 17.06
C TYR A 63 5.67 0.85 17.52
N PHE A 64 5.80 1.81 16.59
CA PHE A 64 6.12 3.20 16.93
C PHE A 64 4.88 3.98 17.35
N LYS A 65 3.73 3.70 16.70
CA LYS A 65 2.44 4.32 17.05
C LYS A 65 2.04 4.03 18.49
N ASP A 66 2.19 2.79 18.95
CA ASP A 66 1.79 2.37 20.30
C ASP A 66 2.64 3.04 21.40
N LYS A 67 3.83 3.56 21.07
CA LYS A 67 4.73 4.27 21.99
C LYS A 67 4.45 5.77 22.13
N LEU A 68 3.57 6.33 21.30
CA LEU A 68 3.15 7.73 21.45
C LEU A 68 2.38 7.91 22.76
N LYS A 69 2.71 8.97 23.51
CA LYS A 69 2.35 9.16 24.93
C LYS A 69 0.84 9.23 25.21
N ASN A 70 0.01 9.64 24.26
CA ASN A 70 -1.46 9.69 24.44
C ASN A 70 -2.22 9.45 23.12
N GLU A 71 -3.50 9.09 23.23
CA GLU A 71 -4.37 8.77 22.09
C GLU A 71 -4.72 10.00 21.23
N GLU A 72 -4.75 11.18 21.82
CA GLU A 72 -5.01 12.43 21.10
C GLU A 72 -3.90 12.70 20.07
N LEU A 73 -2.64 12.59 20.49
CA LEU A 73 -1.47 12.73 19.64
C LEU A 73 -1.45 11.67 18.54
N LYS A 74 -1.77 10.41 18.90
CA LYS A 74 -1.88 9.32 17.92
C LYS A 74 -2.91 9.65 16.84
N THR A 75 -4.09 10.14 17.24
CA THR A 75 -5.18 10.45 16.31
C THR A 75 -4.89 11.68 15.46
N LYS A 76 -4.22 12.69 16.03
CA LYS A 76 -3.81 13.88 15.28
C LYS A 76 -2.73 13.57 14.26
N VAL A 77 -1.66 12.86 14.65
CA VAL A 77 -0.46 12.76 13.81
C VAL A 77 -0.49 11.53 12.90
N THR A 78 -1.18 10.46 13.28
CA THR A 78 -1.13 9.19 12.53
C THR A 78 -2.42 8.87 11.81
N SER A 79 -2.30 8.36 10.59
CA SER A 79 -3.44 7.90 9.78
C SER A 79 -3.08 6.61 9.06
N GLU A 80 -4.05 5.71 8.97
CA GLU A 80 -3.89 4.41 8.29
C GLU A 80 -4.34 4.50 6.83
N LEU A 81 -3.76 3.67 5.95
CA LEU A 81 -4.24 3.48 4.60
C LEU A 81 -5.69 2.97 4.59
N THR A 82 -6.55 3.73 3.94
CA THR A 82 -7.92 3.32 3.61
C THR A 82 -7.96 2.44 2.37
N GLY A 83 -9.09 1.77 2.13
CA GLY A 83 -9.26 0.91 0.96
C GLY A 83 -9.19 1.69 -0.35
N TYR A 84 -9.67 2.94 -0.37
CA TYR A 84 -9.55 3.78 -1.56
C TYR A 84 -8.12 4.27 -1.79
N GLU A 85 -7.38 4.64 -0.74
CA GLU A 85 -5.97 5.01 -0.87
C GLU A 85 -5.12 3.83 -1.37
N LEU A 86 -5.35 2.62 -0.87
CA LEU A 86 -4.65 1.41 -1.34
C LEU A 86 -4.87 1.14 -2.85
N ARG A 87 -6.10 1.37 -3.32
CA ARG A 87 -6.41 1.27 -4.75
C ARG A 87 -5.81 2.42 -5.55
N ALA A 88 -5.76 3.62 -4.98
CA ALA A 88 -5.15 4.79 -5.60
C ALA A 88 -3.64 4.57 -5.80
N LEU A 89 -2.93 4.02 -4.81
CA LEU A 89 -1.54 3.59 -4.96
C LEU A 89 -1.40 2.59 -6.12
N THR A 90 -2.32 1.63 -6.23
CA THR A 90 -2.33 0.65 -7.34
C THR A 90 -2.55 1.32 -8.70
N ALA A 91 -3.47 2.28 -8.76
CA ALA A 91 -3.72 3.06 -9.97
C ALA A 91 -2.51 3.93 -10.35
N VAL A 92 -1.82 4.54 -9.36
CA VAL A 92 -0.61 5.32 -9.58
C VAL A 92 0.52 4.47 -10.18
N VAL A 93 0.70 3.22 -9.71
CA VAL A 93 1.65 2.28 -10.35
C VAL A 93 1.29 2.05 -11.82
N GLY A 94 0.01 1.82 -12.12
CA GLY A 94 -0.47 1.65 -13.50
C GLY A 94 -0.22 2.89 -14.37
N MET A 95 -0.57 4.09 -13.88
CA MET A 95 -0.35 5.35 -14.60
C MET A 95 1.14 5.63 -14.83
N ALA A 96 1.99 5.39 -13.84
CA ALA A 96 3.44 5.56 -13.98
C ALA A 96 4.02 4.63 -15.06
N GLN A 97 3.57 3.38 -15.13
CA GLN A 97 3.99 2.45 -16.18
C GLN A 97 3.49 2.86 -17.57
N MET A 98 2.27 3.38 -17.68
CA MET A 98 1.76 3.95 -18.93
C MET A 98 2.61 5.14 -19.39
N ALA A 99 2.90 6.08 -18.47
CA ALA A 99 3.74 7.22 -18.74
C ALA A 99 5.15 6.79 -19.18
N LYS A 100 5.76 5.82 -18.48
CA LYS A 100 7.06 5.24 -18.89
C LYS A 100 7.01 4.65 -20.29
N SER A 101 5.99 3.83 -20.60
CA SER A 101 5.86 3.22 -21.94
C SER A 101 5.66 4.23 -23.07
N SER A 102 5.18 5.43 -22.71
CA SER A 102 4.95 6.53 -23.64
C SER A 102 6.06 7.59 -23.60
N ASN A 103 7.17 7.34 -22.88
CA ASN A 103 8.28 8.28 -22.66
C ASN A 103 7.89 9.62 -21.99
N PHE A 104 6.77 9.67 -21.26
CA PHE A 104 6.30 10.85 -20.53
C PHE A 104 6.56 10.76 -19.02
N LEU A 105 7.49 9.89 -18.60
CA LEU A 105 7.94 9.79 -17.22
C LEU A 105 9.35 10.37 -17.10
N TYR A 106 9.48 11.44 -16.32
CA TYR A 106 10.74 12.09 -16.03
C TYR A 106 11.29 11.61 -14.69
N TYR A 107 12.46 10.96 -14.69
CA TYR A 107 13.10 10.47 -13.47
C TYR A 107 14.12 11.48 -12.95
N GLN A 108 14.03 11.81 -11.66
CA GLN A 108 15.02 12.62 -10.94
C GLN A 108 15.85 11.69 -10.06
N GLU A 109 17.04 11.32 -10.54
CA GLU A 109 17.91 10.33 -9.89
C GLU A 109 18.28 10.74 -8.46
N ASP A 110 18.70 12.00 -8.29
CA ASP A 110 19.26 12.53 -7.04
C ASP A 110 18.24 12.53 -5.89
N ASP A 111 16.97 12.79 -6.21
CA ASP A 111 15.89 12.83 -5.23
C ASP A 111 15.11 11.49 -5.15
N HIS A 112 15.47 10.50 -5.97
CA HIS A 112 14.77 9.22 -6.08
C HIS A 112 13.25 9.36 -6.31
N HIS A 113 12.88 10.29 -7.19
CA HIS A 113 11.49 10.58 -7.56
C HIS A 113 11.28 10.48 -9.07
N ALA A 114 10.03 10.25 -9.48
CA ALA A 114 9.62 10.42 -10.87
C ALA A 114 8.43 11.36 -10.96
N LYS A 115 8.36 12.09 -12.07
CA LYS A 115 7.27 13.00 -12.43
C LYS A 115 6.61 12.53 -13.70
N PHE A 116 5.28 12.57 -13.73
CA PHE A 116 4.51 12.32 -14.94
C PHE A 116 3.15 13.02 -14.85
N GLU A 117 2.56 13.25 -16.01
CA GLU A 117 1.20 13.76 -16.12
C GLU A 117 0.20 12.60 -16.25
N PHE A 118 -0.99 12.79 -15.67
CA PHE A 118 -2.08 11.83 -15.84
C PHE A 118 -3.41 12.54 -16.08
N GLU A 119 -4.27 11.87 -16.84
CA GLU A 119 -5.65 12.30 -17.03
C GLU A 119 -6.57 11.70 -15.95
N LEU A 120 -7.53 12.49 -15.47
CA LEU A 120 -8.50 12.07 -14.46
C LEU A 120 -9.34 10.86 -14.91
N GLY A 121 -9.64 10.77 -16.21
CA GLY A 121 -10.33 9.62 -16.80
C GLY A 121 -9.53 8.31 -16.62
N MET A 122 -8.21 8.37 -16.73
CA MET A 122 -7.33 7.22 -16.53
C MET A 122 -7.33 6.78 -15.05
N LEU A 123 -7.27 7.73 -14.13
CA LEU A 123 -7.38 7.45 -12.69
C LEU A 123 -8.68 6.70 -12.39
N TYR A 124 -9.83 7.20 -12.87
CA TYR A 124 -11.12 6.54 -12.63
C TYR A 124 -11.16 5.11 -13.18
N LYS A 125 -10.63 4.92 -14.39
CA LYS A 125 -10.56 3.61 -15.02
C LYS A 125 -9.72 2.62 -14.21
N LEU A 126 -8.50 3.02 -13.82
CA LEU A 126 -7.59 2.18 -13.02
C LEU A 126 -8.08 1.97 -11.58
N MET A 127 -8.90 2.87 -11.06
CA MET A 127 -9.62 2.70 -9.79
C MET A 127 -10.81 1.74 -9.89
N GLY A 128 -11.11 1.22 -11.08
CA GLY A 128 -12.22 0.30 -11.31
C GLY A 128 -13.59 0.99 -11.36
N ILE A 129 -13.64 2.28 -11.67
CA ILE A 129 -14.88 3.01 -11.96
C ILE A 129 -15.17 2.86 -13.46
N ASN A 130 -16.31 2.26 -13.79
CA ASN A 130 -16.84 2.11 -15.16
C ASN A 130 -18.17 2.87 -15.31
N SER A 131 -18.70 2.97 -16.54
CA SER A 131 -19.95 3.68 -16.85
C SER A 131 -21.13 3.34 -15.91
N SER A 132 -21.27 2.08 -15.49
CA SER A 132 -22.33 1.65 -14.57
C SER A 132 -22.09 2.01 -13.09
N THR A 133 -20.85 2.30 -12.70
CA THR A 133 -20.49 2.73 -11.34
C THR A 133 -20.03 4.19 -11.29
N TYR A 134 -20.26 4.92 -12.38
CA TYR A 134 -19.78 6.26 -12.68
C TYR A 134 -20.62 7.37 -12.01
N ASN A 135 -20.97 7.22 -10.73
CA ASN A 135 -21.72 8.25 -10.00
C ASN A 135 -20.80 9.32 -9.38
N LYS A 136 -21.34 10.54 -9.17
CA LYS A 136 -20.60 11.70 -8.63
C LYS A 136 -19.86 11.37 -7.34
N LYS A 137 -20.54 10.71 -6.40
CA LYS A 137 -19.97 10.28 -5.11
C LYS A 137 -18.75 9.36 -5.26
N SER A 138 -18.77 8.40 -6.19
CA SER A 138 -17.62 7.51 -6.43
C SER A 138 -16.44 8.29 -7.01
N ARG A 139 -16.69 9.29 -7.87
CA ARG A 139 -15.64 10.14 -8.43
C ARG A 139 -14.99 11.01 -7.36
N GLU A 140 -15.81 11.60 -6.48
CA GLU A 140 -15.33 12.36 -5.32
C GLU A 140 -14.47 11.48 -4.42
N GLN A 141 -14.94 10.28 -4.05
CA GLN A 141 -14.15 9.34 -3.24
C GLN A 141 -12.80 8.95 -3.86
N VAL A 142 -12.73 8.82 -5.18
CA VAL A 142 -11.46 8.56 -5.88
C VAL A 142 -10.53 9.77 -5.80
N LYS A 143 -11.06 10.98 -6.05
CA LYS A 143 -10.29 12.23 -5.94
C LYS A 143 -9.78 12.43 -4.51
N ASP A 144 -10.66 12.28 -3.53
CA ASP A 144 -10.35 12.44 -2.10
C ASP A 144 -9.27 11.45 -1.66
N ALA A 145 -9.30 10.21 -2.17
CA ALA A 145 -8.27 9.22 -1.83
C ALA A 145 -6.90 9.58 -2.40
N LEU A 146 -6.83 10.03 -3.65
CA LEU A 146 -5.55 10.47 -4.22
C LEU A 146 -5.07 11.79 -3.59
N ALA A 147 -5.99 12.71 -3.27
CA ALA A 147 -5.70 13.93 -2.50
C ALA A 147 -5.18 13.61 -1.10
N SER A 148 -5.78 12.63 -0.40
CA SER A 148 -5.34 12.20 0.92
C SER A 148 -3.88 11.71 0.92
N LEU A 149 -3.47 10.98 -0.14
CA LEU A 149 -2.09 10.53 -0.29
C LEU A 149 -1.07 11.67 -0.42
N HIS A 150 -1.48 12.84 -0.94
CA HIS A 150 -0.63 14.04 -0.98
C HIS A 150 -0.27 14.58 0.41
N TYR A 151 -1.14 14.36 1.40
CA TYR A 151 -0.96 14.82 2.77
C TYR A 151 -0.37 13.74 3.69
N LYS A 152 -0.12 12.53 3.17
CA LYS A 152 0.28 11.38 3.98
C LYS A 152 1.74 11.00 3.73
N GLU A 153 2.48 10.89 4.82
CA GLU A 153 3.87 10.45 4.85
C GLU A 153 3.98 8.98 5.26
N PHE A 154 4.98 8.30 4.74
CA PHE A 154 5.18 6.87 4.93
C PHE A 154 6.62 6.58 5.31
N MET A 155 6.79 5.60 6.19
CA MET A 155 8.08 5.07 6.55
C MET A 155 8.57 4.09 5.49
N VAL A 156 9.52 4.51 4.67
CA VAL A 156 10.03 3.75 3.52
C VAL A 156 11.42 3.17 3.85
N PRO A 157 11.65 1.86 3.66
CA PRO A 157 12.95 1.26 3.92
C PRO A 157 14.00 1.81 2.95
N VAL A 158 15.16 2.17 3.47
CA VAL A 158 16.35 2.54 2.68
C VAL A 158 17.50 1.61 3.03
N THR A 159 18.26 1.24 2.02
CA THR A 159 19.51 0.49 2.19
C THR A 159 20.65 1.41 1.85
N GLY A 160 21.46 1.76 2.84
CA GLY A 160 22.71 2.49 2.65
C GLY A 160 23.91 1.58 2.88
N GLU A 161 25.09 2.09 2.54
CA GLU A 161 26.37 1.49 2.94
C GLU A 161 27.05 2.44 3.92
N LYS A 162 27.42 1.93 5.10
CA LYS A 162 28.27 2.63 6.06
C LYS A 162 29.32 1.64 6.54
N ASP A 163 30.59 2.03 6.50
CA ASP A 163 31.72 1.19 6.93
C ASP A 163 31.76 -0.19 6.24
N ASN A 164 31.53 -0.23 4.92
CA ASN A 164 31.43 -1.46 4.11
C ASN A 164 30.38 -2.48 4.58
N ARG A 165 29.40 -2.05 5.39
CA ARG A 165 28.25 -2.86 5.81
C ARG A 165 26.96 -2.24 5.27
N LYS A 166 26.07 -3.09 4.79
CA LYS A 166 24.70 -2.68 4.45
C LYS A 166 23.98 -2.25 5.73
N LYS A 167 23.72 -0.95 5.87
CA LYS A 167 22.85 -0.44 6.92
C LYS A 167 21.43 -0.40 6.37
N VAL A 168 20.55 -1.17 7.00
CA VAL A 168 19.11 -1.03 6.78
C VAL A 168 18.62 0.10 7.67
N GLY A 169 17.95 1.08 7.08
CA GLY A 169 17.33 2.20 7.78
C GLY A 169 16.01 2.57 7.14
N PHE A 170 15.51 3.76 7.44
CA PHE A 170 14.30 4.30 6.82
C PHE A 170 14.38 5.80 6.56
N LYS A 171 13.53 6.28 5.66
CA LYS A 171 13.17 7.68 5.50
C LYS A 171 11.67 7.84 5.68
N ILE A 172 11.21 9.00 6.17
CA ILE A 172 9.77 9.31 6.22
C ILE A 172 9.43 10.31 5.13
N VAL A 173 8.70 9.85 4.11
CA VAL A 173 8.45 10.63 2.88
C VAL A 173 7.03 10.49 2.38
N ARG A 174 6.56 11.46 1.61
CA ARG A 174 5.32 11.33 0.84
C ARG A 174 5.56 10.46 -0.38
N LEU A 175 4.71 9.45 -0.55
CA LEU A 175 4.79 8.55 -1.70
C LEU A 175 4.24 9.20 -2.97
N VAL A 176 3.21 10.04 -2.83
CA VAL A 176 2.52 10.73 -3.94
C VAL A 176 2.45 12.21 -3.58
N GLN A 177 2.82 13.09 -4.51
CA GLN A 177 2.75 14.53 -4.34
C GLN A 177 2.31 15.21 -5.64
N PHE A 178 1.26 16.04 -5.59
CA PHE A 178 0.94 16.95 -6.68
C PHE A 178 1.92 18.12 -6.70
N ILE A 179 2.49 18.42 -7.86
CA ILE A 179 3.39 19.58 -8.03
C ILE A 179 2.59 20.89 -7.98
N GLU A 180 1.41 20.89 -8.59
CA GLU A 180 0.46 22.00 -8.55
C GLU A 180 -0.80 21.58 -7.81
N ALA A 181 -0.64 21.31 -6.51
CA ALA A 181 -1.70 20.73 -5.69
C ALA A 181 -3.01 21.52 -5.75
N TYR A 182 -2.96 22.85 -5.78
CA TYR A 182 -4.12 23.74 -5.91
C TYR A 182 -5.00 23.39 -7.14
N LYS A 183 -4.41 23.00 -8.28
CA LYS A 183 -5.18 22.64 -9.48
C LYS A 183 -6.04 21.39 -9.26
N PHE A 184 -5.48 20.39 -8.59
CA PHE A 184 -6.17 19.13 -8.30
C PHE A 184 -7.18 19.27 -7.15
N LEU A 185 -6.77 19.98 -6.09
CA LEU A 185 -7.51 20.11 -4.83
C LEU A 185 -8.66 21.11 -4.94
N ASP A 186 -8.47 22.22 -5.66
CA ASP A 186 -9.48 23.28 -5.80
C ASP A 186 -10.45 23.04 -6.97
N GLN A 187 -10.34 21.89 -7.63
CA GLN A 187 -11.28 21.41 -8.65
C GLN A 187 -11.44 22.36 -9.85
N LYS A 188 -10.34 22.88 -10.40
CA LYS A 188 -10.39 23.57 -11.69
C LYS A 188 -10.90 22.65 -12.80
N GLU A 189 -11.37 23.22 -13.90
CA GLU A 189 -11.81 22.50 -15.13
C GLU A 189 -10.69 21.67 -15.82
N GLU A 190 -9.51 21.58 -15.20
CA GLU A 190 -8.40 20.80 -15.71
C GLU A 190 -8.65 19.29 -15.61
N THR A 191 -8.32 18.59 -16.68
CA THR A 191 -8.45 17.12 -16.77
C THR A 191 -7.13 16.40 -16.58
N THR A 192 -6.01 17.13 -16.63
CA THR A 192 -4.65 16.61 -16.60
C THR A 192 -3.89 17.20 -15.42
N PHE A 193 -3.13 16.37 -14.71
CA PHE A 193 -2.43 16.78 -13.49
C PHE A 193 -1.02 16.24 -13.45
N LEU A 194 -0.08 17.07 -12.98
CA LEU A 194 1.32 16.69 -12.76
C LEU A 194 1.50 16.11 -11.35
N VAL A 195 2.00 14.88 -11.30
CA VAL A 195 2.27 14.16 -10.05
C VAL A 195 3.74 13.76 -9.96
N GLN A 196 4.29 13.87 -8.76
CA GLN A 196 5.57 13.32 -8.35
C GLN A 196 5.32 12.10 -7.45
N VAL A 197 6.10 11.06 -7.67
CA VAL A 197 6.02 9.78 -6.94
C VAL A 197 7.39 9.34 -6.44
N ASP A 198 7.44 8.66 -5.31
CA ASP A 198 8.69 8.10 -4.75
C ASP A 198 9.17 6.85 -5.53
N SER A 199 10.47 6.59 -5.49
CA SER A 199 11.10 5.35 -5.96
C SER A 199 10.48 4.05 -5.43
N CYS A 200 9.66 4.07 -4.38
CA CYS A 200 8.94 2.88 -3.96
C CYS A 200 8.00 2.33 -5.05
N PHE A 201 7.58 3.17 -6.00
CA PHE A 201 6.76 2.79 -7.16
C PHE A 201 7.59 2.15 -8.29
N PHE A 202 8.91 2.33 -8.28
CA PHE A 202 9.81 1.89 -9.33
C PHE A 202 11.25 1.77 -8.82
N ASP A 203 11.78 0.58 -8.94
CA ASP A 203 13.22 0.31 -8.90
C ASP A 203 13.74 0.10 -10.33
N TYR A 204 14.07 1.21 -11.00
CA TYR A 204 14.59 1.21 -12.37
C TYR A 204 16.04 0.73 -12.47
N LYS A 205 16.77 0.69 -11.34
CA LYS A 205 18.15 0.18 -11.31
C LYS A 205 18.21 -1.35 -11.20
N SER A 206 17.10 -2.02 -10.82
CA SER A 206 17.11 -3.46 -10.49
C SER A 206 16.16 -4.35 -11.30
N GLU A 207 15.79 -3.95 -12.53
CA GLU A 207 14.96 -4.74 -13.47
C GLU A 207 15.44 -6.20 -13.69
N LYS A 208 16.64 -6.57 -13.23
CA LYS A 208 17.22 -7.92 -13.30
C LYS A 208 17.05 -8.83 -12.07
N LYS A 209 16.43 -8.39 -10.95
CA LYS A 209 16.28 -9.24 -9.74
C LYS A 209 14.88 -9.85 -9.65
N GLN A 210 14.81 -11.18 -9.63
CA GLN A 210 13.59 -12.02 -9.63
C GLN A 210 12.56 -11.79 -8.50
N ASN A 211 12.73 -10.81 -7.60
CA ASN A 211 11.82 -10.57 -6.47
C ASN A 211 11.47 -9.08 -6.25
N THR A 212 11.91 -8.20 -7.14
CA THR A 212 11.65 -6.76 -7.01
C THR A 212 10.19 -6.42 -7.31
N TYR A 213 9.58 -7.16 -8.24
CA TYR A 213 8.22 -6.93 -8.71
C TYR A 213 7.42 -8.23 -8.79
N PHE A 214 6.10 -8.11 -8.86
CA PHE A 214 5.19 -9.20 -9.20
C PHE A 214 4.04 -8.67 -10.08
N LEU A 215 3.35 -9.55 -10.80
CA LEU A 215 2.32 -9.13 -11.75
C LEU A 215 0.94 -9.06 -11.08
N LEU A 216 0.26 -7.93 -11.26
CA LEU A 216 -1.17 -7.78 -10.99
C LEU A 216 -1.94 -7.63 -12.30
N PRO A 217 -3.19 -8.12 -12.42
CA PRO A 217 -4.06 -7.75 -13.53
C PRO A 217 -4.28 -6.23 -13.57
N GLY A 218 -4.26 -5.62 -14.75
CA GLY A 218 -4.50 -4.18 -14.90
C GLY A 218 -5.89 -3.72 -14.47
N ASP A 219 -6.86 -4.64 -14.42
CA ASP A 219 -8.23 -4.44 -13.98
C ASP A 219 -8.49 -4.91 -12.53
N ILE A 220 -7.43 -5.17 -11.74
CA ILE A 220 -7.56 -5.77 -10.40
C ILE A 220 -8.50 -4.99 -9.46
N ASN A 221 -8.46 -3.65 -9.49
CA ASN A 221 -9.34 -2.82 -8.68
C ASN A 221 -10.81 -3.02 -9.06
N GLN A 222 -11.10 -3.20 -10.36
CA GLN A 222 -12.45 -3.49 -10.85
C GLN A 222 -12.91 -4.87 -10.38
N LYS A 223 -12.05 -5.89 -10.48
CA LYS A 223 -12.33 -7.26 -10.01
C LYS A 223 -12.63 -7.29 -8.51
N LEU A 224 -11.79 -6.64 -7.71
CA LEU A 224 -11.95 -6.54 -6.25
C LEU A 224 -13.23 -5.80 -5.86
N ARG A 225 -13.59 -4.73 -6.58
CA ARG A 225 -14.82 -3.97 -6.33
C ARG A 225 -16.07 -4.78 -6.63
N LYS A 226 -16.05 -5.61 -7.69
CA LYS A 226 -17.17 -6.50 -8.03
C LYS A 226 -17.34 -7.63 -7.02
N ALA A 227 -16.24 -8.25 -6.58
CA ALA A 227 -16.28 -9.40 -5.67
C ALA A 227 -16.56 -9.03 -4.19
N GLN A 228 -16.25 -7.80 -3.78
CA GLN A 228 -16.53 -7.32 -2.43
C GLN A 228 -17.90 -6.64 -2.36
N LYS A 229 -18.81 -7.20 -1.54
CA LYS A 229 -20.09 -6.58 -1.22
C LYS A 229 -19.90 -5.53 -0.13
N GLY A 230 -20.43 -4.33 -0.32
CA GLY A 230 -20.43 -3.25 0.69
C GLY A 230 -19.15 -2.41 0.71
N ARG A 231 -18.75 -1.94 1.91
CA ARG A 231 -17.55 -1.09 2.05
C ARG A 231 -16.29 -1.91 1.75
N PRO A 232 -15.40 -1.42 0.87
CA PRO A 232 -14.06 -1.97 0.65
C PRO A 232 -13.32 -2.35 1.93
N ASN A 233 -12.80 -3.58 1.99
CA ASN A 233 -11.97 -4.04 3.10
C ASN A 233 -10.50 -4.13 2.69
N VAL A 234 -9.69 -3.19 3.18
CA VAL A 234 -8.23 -3.12 3.00
C VAL A 234 -7.55 -4.47 3.24
N SER A 235 -7.96 -5.19 4.29
CA SER A 235 -7.34 -6.47 4.67
C SER A 235 -7.50 -7.55 3.60
N ILE A 236 -8.63 -7.54 2.87
CA ILE A 236 -8.88 -8.47 1.77
C ILE A 236 -8.05 -8.09 0.55
N GLU A 237 -7.91 -6.79 0.28
CA GLU A 237 -7.11 -6.31 -0.86
C GLU A 237 -5.62 -6.59 -0.66
N LEU A 238 -5.11 -6.36 0.56
CA LEU A 238 -3.75 -6.75 0.94
C LEU A 238 -3.54 -8.25 0.78
N PHE A 239 -4.49 -9.08 1.24
CA PHE A 239 -4.42 -10.53 1.04
C PHE A 239 -4.27 -10.91 -0.43
N VAL A 240 -5.12 -10.35 -1.29
CA VAL A 240 -5.10 -10.64 -2.74
C VAL A 240 -3.77 -10.21 -3.37
N LYS A 241 -3.23 -9.03 -3.02
CA LYS A 241 -1.91 -8.62 -3.52
C LYS A 241 -0.80 -9.58 -3.06
N HIS A 242 -0.82 -10.03 -1.80
CA HIS A 242 0.13 -11.04 -1.32
C HIS A 242 -0.03 -12.39 -2.00
N LEU A 243 -1.26 -12.78 -2.37
CA LEU A 243 -1.48 -14.00 -3.16
C LEU A 243 -0.89 -13.89 -4.57
N TYR A 244 -1.03 -12.75 -5.25
CA TYR A 244 -0.36 -12.54 -6.54
C TYR A 244 1.16 -12.59 -6.43
N GLN A 245 1.73 -11.97 -5.38
CA GLN A 245 3.17 -12.08 -5.11
C GLN A 245 3.56 -13.53 -4.85
N ALA A 246 2.79 -14.26 -4.04
CA ALA A 246 3.05 -15.66 -3.75
C ALA A 246 2.92 -16.55 -4.99
N GLN A 247 1.94 -16.30 -5.86
CA GLN A 247 1.78 -17.01 -7.13
C GLN A 247 2.99 -16.78 -8.02
N HIS A 248 3.46 -15.53 -8.12
CA HIS A 248 4.65 -15.18 -8.89
C HIS A 248 5.91 -15.91 -8.39
N CYS A 249 6.04 -16.06 -7.07
CA CYS A 249 7.21 -16.71 -6.47
C CYS A 249 7.07 -18.23 -6.30
N SER A 250 5.86 -18.80 -6.47
CA SER A 250 5.61 -20.22 -6.22
C SER A 250 6.07 -21.08 -7.39
N LYS A 251 6.80 -22.16 -7.09
CA LYS A 251 7.20 -23.17 -8.08
C LYS A 251 6.15 -24.26 -8.29
N ASN A 252 5.21 -24.42 -7.35
CA ASN A 252 4.34 -25.60 -7.26
C ASN A 252 2.85 -25.22 -7.33
N SER A 253 2.52 -24.05 -7.89
CA SER A 253 1.14 -23.51 -7.99
C SER A 253 0.34 -23.53 -6.67
N LYS A 254 1.03 -23.50 -5.52
CA LYS A 254 0.41 -23.47 -4.20
C LYS A 254 1.22 -22.66 -3.19
N ILE A 255 0.57 -22.23 -2.12
CA ILE A 255 1.21 -21.65 -0.94
C ILE A 255 0.55 -22.18 0.34
N GLU A 256 1.33 -22.28 1.40
CA GLU A 256 0.85 -22.66 2.72
C GLU A 256 0.91 -21.46 3.67
N TYR A 257 -0.21 -21.14 4.31
CA TYR A 257 -0.26 -20.14 5.35
C TYR A 257 -0.79 -20.71 6.65
N TYR A 258 -0.16 -20.31 7.76
CA TYR A 258 -0.73 -20.51 9.08
C TYR A 258 -1.67 -19.37 9.43
N TYR A 259 -2.58 -19.60 10.39
CA TYR A 259 -3.54 -18.59 10.85
C TYR A 259 -2.86 -17.26 11.26
N ASN A 260 -1.72 -17.34 11.95
CA ASN A 260 -0.97 -16.14 12.35
C ASN A 260 -0.36 -15.40 11.15
N THR A 261 0.09 -16.13 10.12
CA THR A 261 0.60 -15.52 8.88
C THR A 261 -0.52 -14.77 8.15
N LEU A 262 -1.74 -15.32 8.11
CA LEU A 262 -2.90 -14.65 7.55
C LEU A 262 -3.23 -13.36 8.31
N ILE A 263 -3.20 -13.39 9.64
CA ILE A 263 -3.40 -12.18 10.46
C ILE A 263 -2.39 -11.09 10.08
N GLN A 264 -1.12 -11.46 9.90
CA GLN A 264 -0.06 -10.53 9.56
C GLN A 264 -0.19 -9.96 8.14
N VAL A 265 -0.39 -10.82 7.13
CA VAL A 265 -0.54 -10.43 5.71
C VAL A 265 -1.75 -9.52 5.49
N MET A 266 -2.82 -9.76 6.25
CA MET A 266 -4.08 -9.03 6.14
C MET A 266 -4.15 -7.82 7.06
N ASN A 267 -3.11 -7.57 7.86
CA ASN A 267 -3.07 -6.53 8.88
C ASN A 267 -4.29 -6.56 9.84
N LEU A 268 -4.60 -7.74 10.38
CA LEU A 268 -5.78 -8.00 11.24
C LEU A 268 -5.49 -7.84 12.73
N ASP A 269 -4.25 -7.52 13.13
CA ASP A 269 -3.86 -7.38 14.54
C ASP A 269 -4.67 -6.28 15.25
N ARG A 270 -5.16 -5.27 14.54
CA ARG A 270 -6.12 -4.27 15.05
C ARG A 270 -7.39 -4.88 15.65
N TYR A 271 -7.88 -6.00 15.11
CA TYR A 271 -9.06 -6.66 15.64
C TYR A 271 -8.77 -7.38 16.96
N LYS A 272 -7.52 -7.80 17.21
CA LYS A 272 -7.11 -8.32 18.52
C LYS A 272 -7.06 -7.19 19.55
N LYS A 273 -6.46 -6.05 19.17
CA LYS A 273 -6.36 -4.84 20.02
C LYS A 273 -7.73 -4.36 20.51
N ASN A 274 -8.75 -4.47 19.65
CA ASN A 274 -10.13 -4.06 19.96
C ASN A 274 -11.02 -5.21 20.48
N SER A 275 -10.45 -6.34 20.89
CA SER A 275 -11.19 -7.51 21.39
C SER A 275 -12.25 -8.06 20.44
N HIS A 276 -12.07 -7.88 19.14
CA HIS A 276 -12.98 -8.30 18.06
C HIS A 276 -12.52 -9.58 17.35
N TYR A 277 -12.11 -10.59 18.12
CA TYR A 277 -11.54 -11.84 17.60
C TYR A 277 -12.44 -12.56 16.57
N SER A 278 -13.76 -12.52 16.75
CA SER A 278 -14.71 -13.13 15.81
C SER A 278 -14.67 -12.51 14.41
N ARG A 279 -14.25 -11.25 14.27
CA ARG A 279 -14.12 -10.57 12.98
C ARG A 279 -12.91 -11.05 12.19
N ILE A 280 -11.87 -11.55 12.84
CA ILE A 280 -10.65 -12.04 12.17
C ILE A 280 -11.00 -13.22 11.28
N LYS A 281 -11.62 -14.25 11.85
CA LYS A 281 -12.03 -15.46 11.11
C LYS A 281 -12.96 -15.12 9.94
N LYS A 282 -14.01 -14.30 10.19
CA LYS A 282 -14.95 -13.86 9.14
C LYS A 282 -14.26 -13.11 8.00
N THR A 283 -13.26 -12.28 8.33
CA THR A 283 -12.52 -11.52 7.31
C THR A 283 -11.63 -12.43 6.48
N ILE A 284 -10.96 -13.41 7.10
CA ILE A 284 -10.16 -14.42 6.38
C ILE A 284 -11.04 -15.24 5.44
N GLU A 285 -12.18 -15.74 5.92
CA GLU A 285 -13.13 -16.52 5.11
C GLU A 285 -13.67 -15.71 3.93
N ASN A 286 -13.98 -14.42 4.15
CA ASN A 286 -14.39 -13.54 3.05
C ASN A 286 -13.25 -13.28 2.06
N ALA A 287 -12.00 -13.17 2.53
CA ALA A 287 -10.84 -12.99 1.65
C ALA A 287 -10.61 -14.23 0.76
N PHE A 288 -10.79 -15.42 1.31
CA PHE A 288 -10.76 -16.68 0.57
C PHE A 288 -11.85 -16.73 -0.50
N ARG A 289 -13.10 -16.42 -0.14
CA ARG A 289 -14.21 -16.32 -1.10
C ARG A 289 -13.88 -15.35 -2.23
N VAL A 290 -13.39 -14.16 -1.91
CA VAL A 290 -13.03 -13.13 -2.90
C VAL A 290 -11.89 -13.62 -3.81
N ALA A 291 -10.86 -14.27 -3.27
CA ALA A 291 -9.74 -14.79 -4.06
C ALA A 291 -10.19 -15.87 -5.08
N VAL A 292 -11.16 -16.71 -4.70
CA VAL A 292 -11.78 -17.67 -5.62
C VAL A 292 -12.66 -16.97 -6.65
N GLU A 293 -13.50 -16.03 -6.22
CA GLU A 293 -14.44 -15.29 -7.09
C GLU A 293 -13.73 -14.47 -8.18
N ILE A 294 -12.56 -13.89 -7.88
CA ILE A 294 -11.74 -13.18 -8.89
C ILE A 294 -10.90 -14.12 -9.76
N GLY A 295 -10.99 -15.44 -9.53
CA GLY A 295 -10.28 -16.45 -10.29
C GLY A 295 -8.78 -16.58 -9.99
N LEU A 296 -8.29 -16.06 -8.85
CA LEU A 296 -6.89 -16.19 -8.44
C LEU A 296 -6.60 -17.55 -7.78
N VAL A 297 -7.58 -18.11 -7.09
CA VAL A 297 -7.46 -19.35 -6.31
C VAL A 297 -8.49 -20.35 -6.80
N THR A 298 -8.08 -21.60 -7.00
CA THR A 298 -8.98 -22.70 -7.36
C THR A 298 -9.54 -23.38 -6.13
N LYS A 299 -8.70 -23.61 -5.12
CA LYS A 299 -9.06 -24.39 -3.94
C LYS A 299 -8.27 -23.95 -2.71
N ILE A 300 -8.92 -24.07 -1.55
CA ILE A 300 -8.29 -23.84 -0.24
C ILE A 300 -8.63 -25.02 0.66
N ASP A 301 -7.60 -25.75 1.06
CA ASP A 301 -7.71 -26.89 1.97
C ASP A 301 -7.21 -26.50 3.37
N ILE A 302 -7.93 -26.93 4.42
CA ILE A 302 -7.51 -26.77 5.81
C ILE A 302 -6.95 -28.11 6.28
N VAL A 303 -5.65 -28.12 6.57
CA VAL A 303 -4.93 -29.32 7.02
C VAL A 303 -4.29 -29.07 8.39
N PRO A 304 -4.12 -30.11 9.22
CA PRO A 304 -3.34 -29.99 10.44
C PRO A 304 -1.87 -29.67 10.10
N GLY A 305 -1.31 -28.66 10.76
CA GLY A 305 0.11 -28.37 10.75
C GLY A 305 0.91 -29.33 11.62
N LYS A 306 2.25 -29.25 11.53
CA LYS A 306 3.20 -30.09 12.26
C LYS A 306 2.98 -30.12 13.79
N TYR A 307 2.36 -29.07 14.34
CA TYR A 307 2.09 -28.91 15.77
C TYR A 307 0.59 -28.80 16.10
N GLY A 308 -0.28 -29.36 15.25
CA GLY A 308 -1.74 -29.34 15.45
C GLY A 308 -2.42 -27.99 15.15
N ASN A 309 -1.64 -26.96 14.77
CA ASN A 309 -2.18 -25.66 14.36
C ASN A 309 -2.82 -25.73 12.96
N LYS A 310 -3.84 -24.90 12.71
CA LYS A 310 -4.50 -24.86 11.39
C LYS A 310 -3.54 -24.31 10.33
N LYS A 311 -3.35 -25.08 9.27
CA LYS A 311 -2.61 -24.71 8.06
C LYS A 311 -3.56 -24.65 6.88
N TYR A 312 -3.50 -23.56 6.13
CA TYR A 312 -4.30 -23.32 4.94
C TYR A 312 -3.42 -23.55 3.71
N VAL A 313 -3.77 -24.54 2.89
CA VAL A 313 -3.09 -24.83 1.62
C VAL A 313 -3.92 -24.21 0.51
N ILE A 314 -3.38 -23.15 -0.10
CA ILE A 314 -4.05 -22.36 -1.13
C ILE A 314 -3.47 -22.78 -2.49
N GLN A 315 -4.33 -23.26 -3.37
CA GLN A 315 -3.97 -23.65 -4.74
C GLN A 315 -4.32 -22.51 -5.70
N PHE A 316 -3.34 -22.05 -6.47
CA PHE A 316 -3.55 -20.99 -7.44
C PHE A 316 -4.29 -21.53 -8.67
N SER A 317 -5.02 -20.64 -9.34
CA SER A 317 -5.48 -20.90 -10.70
C SER A 317 -4.29 -20.90 -11.66
N ASN A 318 -4.27 -21.85 -12.59
CA ASN A 318 -3.27 -21.92 -13.65
C ASN A 318 -3.43 -20.77 -14.65
#